data_AF-E2BU77-F1
#
_entry.id   AF-E2BU77-F1
#
_cell.length_a   1.000
_cell.length_b   1.000
_cell.length_c   1.000
_cell.angle_alpha   90.00
_cell.angle_beta   90.00
_cell.angle_gamma   90.00
#
_symmetry.space_group_name_H-M   'P 1'
#
loop_
_entity.id
_entity.type
_entity.pdbx_description
1 polymer ?
#
loop_
_entity_poly.entity_id
_entity_poly.type
_entity_poly.pdbx_seq_one_letter_code
_entity_poly.pdbx_strand_id
1 'polypeptide(L)'
;MENEMDNIEVWCRDCNNIIDITEEHDCPIYNSNNSDINTKSKNDYIEKLITEVFEREPLWNSSLPYKFRGPSDIKVLWAEIDNCLGTTAGTSQIKWKNIRDRFVKEHALECAYIPSGSAAVKKKSTWSFYESLRFLTPTINYRRYL
;
A
#
# COMPACT_ATOMS: atom_id res chain seq x y z
N MET A 1 14.29 -0.56 -44.86
CA MET A 1 13.15 -0.23 -43.98
C MET A 1 13.27 -1.15 -42.80
N GLU A 2 13.94 -0.66 -41.76
CA GLU A 2 14.08 -1.38 -40.50
C GLU A 2 12.69 -1.34 -39.84
N ASN A 3 12.11 -2.53 -39.63
CA ASN A 3 10.84 -2.66 -38.94
C ASN A 3 11.12 -2.46 -37.46
N GLU A 4 10.73 -1.30 -36.93
CA GLU A 4 10.58 -1.05 -35.50
C GLU A 4 9.57 -2.07 -34.97
N MET A 5 10.05 -3.14 -34.34
CA MET A 5 9.20 -4.03 -33.55
C MET A 5 8.86 -3.26 -32.28
N ASP A 6 7.60 -2.82 -32.19
CA ASP A 6 7.04 -2.17 -31.02
C ASP A 6 7.29 -3.02 -29.76
N ASN A 7 8.13 -2.51 -28.84
CA ASN A 7 8.32 -3.06 -27.50
C ASN A 7 7.01 -2.89 -26.73
N ILE A 8 6.15 -3.91 -26.78
CA ILE A 8 4.89 -3.89 -26.03
C ILE A 8 5.22 -4.19 -24.57
N GLU A 9 5.29 -3.14 -23.76
CA GLU A 9 5.43 -3.24 -22.31
C GLU A 9 4.15 -3.84 -21.70
N VAL A 10 4.24 -5.03 -21.09
CA VAL A 10 3.10 -5.71 -20.45
C VAL A 10 3.25 -5.69 -18.94
N TRP A 11 2.17 -5.33 -18.27
CA TRP A 11 2.11 -5.29 -16.81
C TRP A 11 1.79 -6.67 -16.23
N CYS A 12 2.71 -7.26 -15.45
CA CYS A 12 2.41 -8.52 -14.77
C CYS A 12 1.56 -8.29 -13.53
N ARG A 13 0.41 -8.97 -13.47
CA ARG A 13 -0.56 -8.87 -12.37
C ARG A 13 -0.02 -9.42 -11.03
N ASP A 14 0.95 -10.31 -11.11
CA ASP A 14 1.40 -11.14 -9.99
C ASP A 14 2.60 -10.51 -9.25
N CYS A 15 3.57 -9.97 -10.00
CA CYS A 15 4.72 -9.25 -9.44
C CYS A 15 4.63 -7.72 -9.59
N ASN A 16 3.65 -7.22 -10.34
CA ASN A 16 3.37 -5.80 -10.58
C ASN A 16 4.52 -5.01 -11.24
N ASN A 17 5.46 -5.72 -11.88
CA ASN A 17 6.53 -5.15 -12.70
C ASN A 17 6.11 -4.99 -14.17
N ILE A 18 6.73 -4.03 -14.85
CA ILE A 18 6.64 -3.85 -16.31
C ILE A 18 7.63 -4.83 -16.94
N ILE A 19 7.17 -5.62 -17.90
CA ILE A 19 7.94 -6.68 -18.54
C ILE A 19 7.94 -6.46 -20.06
N ASP A 20 9.08 -6.73 -20.68
CA ASP A 20 9.23 -6.85 -22.12
C ASP A 20 8.81 -8.27 -22.57
N ILE A 21 7.94 -8.37 -23.56
CA ILE A 21 7.40 -9.66 -24.07
C ILE A 21 8.51 -10.55 -24.64
N THR A 22 9.66 -9.99 -25.01
CA THR A 22 10.74 -10.72 -25.68
C THR A 22 11.60 -11.57 -24.74
N GLU A 23 11.46 -11.41 -23.41
CA GLU A 23 12.19 -12.21 -22.42
C GLU A 23 11.23 -13.17 -21.69
N GLU A 24 11.61 -14.45 -21.58
CA GLU A 24 10.91 -15.43 -20.74
C GLU A 24 10.85 -14.91 -19.29
N HIS A 25 9.72 -14.32 -18.92
CA HIS A 25 9.50 -13.82 -17.57
C HIS A 25 9.16 -14.98 -16.64
N ASP A 26 10.16 -15.48 -15.93
CA ASP A 26 9.98 -16.48 -14.90
C ASP A 26 9.43 -15.82 -13.62
N CYS A 27 8.10 -15.81 -13.49
CA CYS A 27 7.38 -15.31 -12.31
C CYS A 27 7.79 -16.12 -11.06
N PRO A 28 8.41 -15.52 -10.02
CA PRO A 28 8.85 -16.23 -8.81
C PRO A 28 7.71 -16.84 -7.98
N ILE A 29 6.45 -16.61 -8.38
CA ILE A 29 5.25 -17.01 -7.63
C ILE A 29 4.85 -18.47 -7.92
N TYR A 30 5.36 -19.11 -8.99
CA TYR A 30 4.94 -20.48 -9.32
C TYR A 30 5.84 -21.62 -8.80
N ASN A 31 6.94 -21.36 -8.07
CA ASN A 31 7.70 -22.46 -7.48
C ASN A 31 7.42 -22.63 -5.97
N SER A 32 6.50 -23.56 -5.68
CA SER A 32 6.23 -24.11 -4.36
C SER A 32 7.52 -24.51 -3.65
N ASN A 33 7.62 -24.09 -2.38
CA ASN A 33 8.50 -24.54 -1.27
C ASN A 33 9.24 -23.42 -0.48
N ASN A 34 8.90 -22.13 -0.66
CA ASN A 34 9.47 -21.00 0.12
C ASN A 34 8.42 -20.00 0.65
N SER A 35 7.28 -20.49 1.18
CA SER A 35 6.17 -19.63 1.65
C SER A 35 6.54 -18.71 2.81
N ASP A 36 7.35 -19.18 3.75
CA ASP A 36 7.50 -18.52 5.05
C ASP A 36 8.54 -17.39 5.02
N ILE A 37 9.55 -17.51 4.16
CA ILE A 37 10.60 -16.49 3.98
C ILE A 37 10.06 -15.32 3.15
N ASN A 38 9.29 -15.62 2.09
CA ASN A 38 8.69 -14.60 1.23
C ASN A 38 7.60 -13.82 1.99
N THR A 39 6.79 -14.49 2.80
CA THR A 39 5.78 -13.82 3.65
C THR A 39 6.43 -12.95 4.73
N LYS A 40 7.49 -13.43 5.38
CA LYS A 40 8.24 -12.62 6.35
C LYS A 40 8.88 -11.38 5.72
N SER A 41 9.65 -11.55 4.65
CA SER A 41 10.29 -10.44 3.93
C SER A 41 9.27 -9.40 3.45
N LYS A 42 8.11 -9.85 2.97
CA LYS A 42 7.01 -8.97 2.55
C LYS A 42 6.40 -8.20 3.73
N ASN A 43 6.24 -8.83 4.89
CA ASN A 43 5.72 -8.16 6.08
C ASN A 43 6.74 -7.14 6.61
N ASP A 44 8.02 -7.51 6.68
CA ASP A 44 9.12 -6.62 7.09
C ASP A 44 9.18 -5.37 6.18
N TYR A 45 9.01 -5.55 4.86
CA TYR A 45 8.89 -4.44 3.93
C TYR A 45 7.69 -3.54 4.22
N ILE A 46 6.51 -4.11 4.50
CA ILE A 46 5.30 -3.35 4.82
C ILE A 46 5.47 -2.57 6.13
N GLU A 47 6.07 -3.17 7.16
CA GLU A 47 6.32 -2.50 8.44
C GLU A 47 7.28 -1.31 8.29
N LYS A 48 8.36 -1.49 7.53
CA LYS A 48 9.28 -0.39 7.18
C LYS A 48 8.55 0.71 6.43
N LEU A 49 7.75 0.35 5.41
CA LEU A 49 6.97 1.33 4.65
C LEU A 49 6.01 2.12 5.55
N ILE A 50 5.30 1.45 6.48
CA ILE A 50 4.40 2.13 7.42
C ILE A 50 5.18 3.11 8.30
N THR A 51 6.37 2.72 8.77
CA THR A 51 7.24 3.55 9.62
C THR A 51 7.71 4.80 8.86
N GLU A 52 8.25 4.62 7.65
CA GLU A 52 8.74 5.73 6.81
C GLU A 52 7.63 6.71 6.42
N VAL A 53 6.42 6.20 6.16
CA VAL A 53 5.26 7.05 5.90
C VAL A 53 4.81 7.78 7.16
N PHE A 54 4.78 7.11 8.31
CA PHE A 54 4.41 7.72 9.59
C PHE A 54 5.31 8.92 9.93
N GLU A 55 6.62 8.79 9.74
CA GLU A 55 7.60 9.87 9.97
C GLU A 55 7.40 11.06 9.01
N ARG A 56 6.88 10.83 7.81
CA ARG A 56 6.61 11.86 6.80
C ARG A 56 5.16 12.31 6.84
N GLU A 57 4.83 13.11 7.85
CA GLU A 57 3.50 13.66 8.13
C GLU A 57 2.73 14.21 6.89
N PRO A 58 3.35 14.94 5.93
CA PRO A 58 2.69 15.41 4.71
C PRO A 58 2.00 14.31 3.88
N LEU A 59 2.49 13.07 3.93
CA LEU A 59 1.97 11.96 3.13
C LEU A 59 0.62 11.44 3.60
N TRP A 60 0.31 11.59 4.89
CA TRP A 60 -0.87 10.99 5.50
C TRP A 60 -1.76 11.97 6.26
N ASN A 61 -1.21 13.07 6.78
CA ASN A 61 -1.97 14.03 7.56
C ASN A 61 -2.75 15.00 6.65
N SER A 62 -4.04 14.73 6.50
CA SER A 62 -4.94 15.57 5.72
C SER A 62 -5.29 16.91 6.36
N SER A 63 -4.97 17.10 7.63
CA SER A 63 -5.17 18.35 8.37
C SER A 63 -4.04 19.36 8.15
N LEU A 64 -2.90 18.95 7.59
CA LEU A 64 -1.81 19.86 7.30
C LEU A 64 -2.18 20.89 6.22
N PRO A 65 -1.76 22.16 6.38
CA PRO A 65 -1.94 23.20 5.36
C PRO A 65 -1.40 22.77 3.99
N TYR A 66 -2.10 23.18 2.91
CA TYR A 66 -1.74 22.82 1.53
C TYR A 66 -0.29 23.16 1.16
N LYS A 67 0.25 24.25 1.71
CA LYS A 67 1.65 24.68 1.49
C LYS A 67 2.71 23.64 1.88
N PHE A 68 2.37 22.66 2.72
CA PHE A 68 3.26 21.57 3.13
C PHE A 68 2.96 20.25 2.41
N ARG A 69 1.95 20.23 1.54
CA ARG A 69 1.49 19.05 0.80
C ARG A 69 1.39 19.34 -0.70
N GLY A 70 2.31 20.17 -1.19
CA GLY A 70 2.41 20.47 -2.61
C GLY A 70 2.66 19.18 -3.40
N PRO A 71 2.09 19.02 -4.61
CA PRO A 71 2.33 17.83 -5.44
C PRO A 71 3.81 17.53 -5.66
N SER A 72 4.64 18.56 -5.78
CA SER A 72 6.09 18.45 -5.90
C SER A 72 6.74 17.88 -4.63
N ASP A 73 6.36 18.41 -3.45
CA ASP A 73 6.90 17.96 -2.17
C ASP A 73 6.51 16.50 -1.90
N ILE A 74 5.26 16.14 -2.16
CA ILE A 74 4.77 14.77 -2.02
C ILE A 74 5.52 13.82 -2.94
N LYS A 75 5.81 14.23 -4.19
CA LYS A 75 6.59 13.42 -5.12
C LYS A 75 8.02 13.19 -4.63
N VAL A 76 8.67 14.22 -4.08
CA VAL A 76 10.01 14.10 -3.48
C VAL A 76 10.00 13.15 -2.30
N LEU A 77 9.04 13.30 -1.38
CA LEU A 77 8.90 12.42 -0.21
C LEU A 77 8.71 10.95 -0.59
N TRP A 78 7.92 10.65 -1.64
CA TRP A 78 7.78 9.28 -2.12
C TRP A 78 9.08 8.73 -2.73
N ALA A 79 9.80 9.54 -3.50
CA ALA A 79 11.08 9.14 -4.05
C ALA A 79 12.12 8.86 -2.95
N GLU A 80 12.12 9.64 -1.86
CA GLU A 80 12.95 9.36 -0.69
C GLU A 80 12.60 8.02 -0.04
N ILE A 81 11.31 7.72 0.15
CA ILE A 81 10.87 6.43 0.70
C ILE A 81 11.31 5.28 -0.21
N ASP A 82 11.12 5.40 -1.53
CA ASP A 82 11.55 4.37 -2.48
C ASP A 82 13.06 4.13 -2.40
N ASN A 83 13.86 5.18 -2.25
CA ASN A 83 15.30 5.07 -2.05
C ASN A 83 15.66 4.42 -0.71
N CYS A 84 15.00 4.81 0.40
CA CYS A 84 15.20 4.22 1.72
C CYS A 84 14.85 2.72 1.76
N LEU A 85 13.82 2.31 1.02
CA LEU A 85 13.37 0.92 0.95
C LEU A 85 14.07 0.11 -0.15
N GLY A 86 14.90 0.75 -0.99
CA GLY A 86 15.58 0.12 -2.12
C GLY A 86 14.63 -0.37 -3.21
N THR A 87 13.50 0.30 -3.41
CA THR A 87 12.48 -0.06 -4.40
C THR A 87 12.46 0.88 -5.59
N THR A 88 11.90 0.42 -6.71
CA THR A 88 11.68 1.26 -7.90
C THR A 88 10.76 2.44 -7.57
N ALA A 89 11.07 3.62 -8.11
CA ALA A 89 10.28 4.83 -7.91
C ALA A 89 8.77 4.61 -8.19
N GLY A 90 7.92 5.04 -7.27
CA GLY A 90 6.46 4.88 -7.31
C GLY A 90 5.94 3.59 -6.67
N THR A 91 6.79 2.61 -6.38
CA THR A 91 6.38 1.31 -5.82
C THR A 91 5.80 1.47 -4.42
N SER A 92 6.48 2.25 -3.57
CA SER A 92 6.04 2.51 -2.20
C SER A 92 4.71 3.24 -2.15
N GLN A 93 4.50 4.21 -3.05
CA GLN A 93 3.25 4.96 -3.15
C GLN A 93 2.07 4.06 -3.50
N ILE A 94 2.23 3.21 -4.52
CA ILE A 94 1.18 2.26 -4.95
C ILE A 94 0.89 1.27 -3.81
N LYS A 95 1.95 0.76 -3.17
CA LYS A 95 1.80 -0.18 -2.06
C LYS A 95 1.07 0.45 -0.88
N TRP A 96 1.44 1.67 -0.51
CA TRP A 96 0.81 2.43 0.55
C TRP A 96 -0.68 2.64 0.30
N LYS A 97 -1.06 2.99 -0.94
CA LYS A 97 -2.48 3.11 -1.32
C LYS A 97 -3.26 1.84 -1.00
N ASN A 98 -2.73 0.66 -1.37
CA ASN A 98 -3.38 -0.62 -1.10
C ASN A 98 -3.50 -0.92 0.41
N ILE A 99 -2.45 -0.61 1.18
CA ILE A 99 -2.43 -0.77 2.65
C ILE A 99 -3.50 0.13 3.29
N ARG A 100 -3.55 1.41 2.89
CA ARG A 100 -4.54 2.38 3.38
C ARG A 100 -5.96 1.97 3.00
N ASP A 101 -6.19 1.53 1.76
CA ASP A 101 -7.52 1.10 1.31
C ASP A 101 -8.01 -0.11 2.12
N ARG A 102 -7.11 -1.03 2.48
CA ARG A 102 -7.44 -2.14 3.40
C ARG A 102 -7.74 -1.62 4.80
N PHE A 103 -6.93 -0.72 5.35
CA PHE A 103 -7.16 -0.13 6.67
C PHE A 103 -8.52 0.54 6.77
N VAL A 104 -8.92 1.34 5.76
CA VAL A 104 -10.23 2.00 5.74
C VAL A 104 -11.37 0.99 5.80
N LYS A 105 -11.26 -0.14 5.09
CA LYS A 105 -12.27 -1.21 5.12
C LYS A 105 -12.32 -1.89 6.50
N GLU A 106 -11.17 -2.28 7.04
CA GLU A 106 -11.06 -2.92 8.36
C GLU A 106 -11.60 -1.99 9.47
N HIS A 107 -11.22 -0.72 9.46
CA HIS A 107 -11.66 0.27 10.44
C HIS A 107 -13.16 0.56 10.31
N ALA A 108 -13.71 0.56 9.09
CA ALA A 108 -15.16 0.68 8.88
C ALA A 108 -15.92 -0.54 9.43
N LEU A 109 -15.36 -1.75 9.32
CA LEU A 109 -15.94 -2.96 9.91
C LEU A 109 -15.88 -2.94 11.44
N GLU A 110 -14.78 -2.46 12.05
CA GLU A 110 -14.70 -2.30 13.50
C GLU A 110 -15.69 -1.24 14.03
N CYS A 111 -15.89 -0.16 13.26
CA CYS A 111 -16.83 0.91 13.60
C CYS A 111 -18.28 0.60 13.23
N ALA A 112 -18.54 -0.49 12.48
CA ALA A 112 -19.87 -0.83 12.02
C ALA A 112 -20.82 -1.04 13.22
N TYR A 113 -22.02 -0.48 13.10
CA TYR A 113 -23.04 -0.62 14.11
C TYR A 113 -23.40 -2.09 14.33
N ILE A 114 -23.56 -2.45 15.60
CA ILE A 114 -23.99 -3.79 16.01
C ILE A 114 -25.36 -3.67 16.66
N PRO A 115 -26.40 -4.40 16.17
CA PRO A 115 -27.71 -4.40 16.80
C PRO A 115 -27.62 -4.78 18.28
N SER A 116 -28.34 -4.06 19.13
CA SER A 116 -28.40 -4.29 20.57
C SER A 116 -29.06 -5.63 20.88
N GLY A 117 -28.28 -6.71 20.85
CA GLY A 117 -28.66 -8.05 21.27
C GLY A 117 -27.58 -8.61 22.20
N SER A 118 -27.97 -9.44 23.16
CA SER A 118 -27.10 -10.00 24.20
C SER A 118 -25.95 -10.88 23.70
N ALA A 119 -25.93 -11.23 22.40
CA ALA A 119 -24.87 -12.02 21.75
C ALA A 119 -23.93 -11.19 20.84
N ALA A 120 -24.10 -9.87 20.80
CA ALA A 120 -23.46 -9.05 19.78
C ALA A 120 -22.05 -8.58 20.23
N VAL A 121 -21.01 -9.25 19.72
CA VAL A 121 -19.60 -8.96 20.04
C VAL A 121 -18.99 -8.09 18.94
N LYS A 122 -18.29 -7.01 19.33
CA LYS A 122 -17.48 -6.21 18.41
C LYS A 122 -16.38 -7.06 17.78
N LYS A 123 -16.39 -7.20 16.45
CA LYS A 123 -15.31 -7.83 15.72
C LYS A 123 -14.11 -6.88 15.73
N LYS A 124 -13.01 -7.32 16.35
CA LYS A 124 -11.70 -6.67 16.21
C LYS A 124 -11.04 -7.17 14.94
N SER A 125 -10.31 -6.30 14.24
CA SER A 125 -9.52 -6.68 13.09
C SER A 125 -8.44 -7.67 13.52
N THR A 126 -8.27 -8.73 12.74
CA THR A 126 -7.18 -9.71 12.91
C THR A 126 -5.95 -9.34 12.09
N TRP A 127 -5.96 -8.18 11.44
CA TRP A 127 -4.89 -7.77 10.55
C TRP A 127 -3.72 -7.16 11.32
N SER A 128 -2.53 -7.75 11.15
CA SER A 128 -1.32 -7.41 11.92
C SER A 128 -0.88 -5.94 11.82
N PHE A 129 -1.21 -5.24 10.73
CA PHE A 129 -0.83 -3.83 10.53
C PHE A 129 -1.90 -2.84 10.98
N TYR A 130 -3.04 -3.32 11.48
CA TYR A 130 -4.17 -2.46 11.86
C TYR A 130 -3.78 -1.44 12.94
N GLU A 131 -3.15 -1.90 14.03
CA GLU A 131 -2.72 -1.03 15.12
C GLU A 131 -1.65 -0.02 14.66
N SER A 132 -0.71 -0.46 13.82
CA SER A 132 0.32 0.42 13.26
C SER A 132 -0.24 1.51 12.35
N LEU A 133 -1.44 1.33 11.79
CA LEU A 133 -2.11 2.29 10.89
C LEU A 133 -3.15 3.15 11.60
N ARG A 134 -3.35 2.96 12.92
CA ARG A 134 -4.37 3.66 13.70
C ARG A 134 -4.17 5.18 13.76
N PHE A 135 -2.95 5.66 13.48
CA PHE A 135 -2.67 7.09 13.33
C PHE A 135 -3.43 7.75 12.16
N LEU A 136 -3.93 6.96 11.20
CA LEU A 136 -4.74 7.44 10.08
C LEU A 136 -6.20 7.70 10.46
N THR A 137 -6.69 7.18 11.59
CA THR A 137 -8.10 7.32 11.99
C THR A 137 -8.62 8.77 11.93
N PRO A 138 -7.88 9.79 12.41
CA PRO A 138 -8.34 11.19 12.32
C PRO A 138 -8.44 11.74 10.90
N THR A 139 -7.73 11.14 9.94
CA THR A 139 -7.59 11.64 8.56
C THR A 139 -8.45 10.86 7.56
N ILE A 140 -9.10 9.77 8.00
CA ILE A 140 -10.06 9.02 7.19
C ILE A 140 -11.35 9.83 7.05
N ASN A 141 -11.55 10.37 5.86
CA ASN A 141 -12.85 10.88 5.45
C ASN A 141 -13.70 9.71 4.97
N TYR A 142 -14.68 9.31 5.79
CA TYR A 142 -15.77 8.47 5.29
C TYR A 142 -16.53 9.30 4.26
N ARG A 143 -16.49 8.87 2.99
CA ARG A 143 -17.45 9.38 2.00
C ARG A 143 -18.84 8.99 2.48
N ARG A 144 -19.48 9.88 3.23
CA ARG A 144 -20.91 9.85 3.45
C ARG A 144 -21.52 10.22 2.12
N TYR A 145 -21.99 9.21 1.38
CA TYR A 145 -22.99 9.44 0.35
C TYR A 145 -24.21 9.99 1.10
N LEU A 146 -24.36 11.32 1.04
CA LEU A 146 -25.58 12.02 1.42
C LEU A 146 -26.61 11.82 0.32
#